data_AF-A0A4Q2JS19-F1
#
_entry.id   AF-A0A4Q2JS19-F1
#
_cell.length_a   1.000
_cell.length_b   1.000
_cell.length_c   1.000
_cell.angle_alpha   90.00
_cell.angle_beta   90.00
_cell.angle_gamma   90.00
#
_symmetry.space_group_name_H-M   'P 1'
#
loop_
_entity.id
_entity.type
_entity.pdbx_description
1 polymer ?
#
loop_
_entity_poly.entity_id
_entity_poly.type
_entity_poly.pdbx_seq_one_letter_code
_entity_poly.pdbx_strand_id
1 'polypeptide(L)'
;MCAQEVFGVPLLVGELPLVGLPHERARGAAPGVEVGAVHGFQRRRGYGGRVSAADDRPRIPGDLVRVRATKWLGQPHWEFDGRWLGADEHGDWVGFPAGTRFARPGHGFTATWDSVSLFPRAGWAAGFNAGHPRGLGIYVDLATVPEWRADASGAWTVSYVDLDLDVVERAGAPAFIDDEDEFAEHAVEFGYPDELVARVRADAEAVLGAVRRREAPFDGATAREWLGRLGRLERLG
;
A
#
# COMPACT_ATOMS: atom_id res chain seq x y z
N MET A 1 43.30 41.37 -13.35
CA MET A 1 43.59 40.26 -14.31
C MET A 1 44.57 39.32 -13.62
N CYS A 2 44.50 38.01 -13.91
CA CYS A 2 44.96 36.91 -13.03
C CYS A 2 44.11 36.83 -11.73
N ALA A 3 43.82 35.69 -11.10
CA ALA A 3 44.02 34.25 -11.37
C ALA A 3 42.98 33.45 -10.50
N GLN A 4 42.70 32.15 -10.60
CA GLN A 4 43.21 31.02 -11.42
C GLN A 4 42.18 29.85 -11.40
N GLU A 5 42.45 28.75 -12.12
CA GLU A 5 41.85 27.40 -11.89
C GLU A 5 42.37 26.79 -10.55
N VAL A 6 41.88 25.70 -9.94
CA VAL A 6 41.77 24.30 -10.41
C VAL A 6 40.93 23.47 -9.40
N PHE A 7 40.45 22.30 -9.86
CA PHE A 7 40.09 21.06 -9.14
C PHE A 7 38.61 20.71 -9.02
N GLY A 8 38.20 19.74 -9.85
CA GLY A 8 37.04 18.90 -9.57
C GLY A 8 37.38 17.82 -8.55
N VAL A 9 36.37 17.45 -7.76
CA VAL A 9 36.32 16.20 -6.99
C VAL A 9 35.08 15.46 -7.48
N PRO A 10 35.18 14.20 -7.93
CA PRO A 10 34.00 13.42 -8.27
C PRO A 10 33.28 13.07 -6.97
N LEU A 11 32.07 13.59 -6.75
CA LEU A 11 31.18 12.97 -5.78
C LEU A 11 30.72 11.63 -6.36
N LEU A 12 31.45 10.58 -5.99
CA LEU A 12 30.94 9.22 -6.02
C LEU A 12 29.54 9.22 -5.41
N VAL A 13 28.57 8.70 -6.15
CA VAL A 13 27.25 8.34 -5.63
C VAL A 13 27.42 7.07 -4.80
N GLY A 14 28.07 7.22 -3.65
CA GLY A 14 28.36 6.16 -2.71
C GLY A 14 27.11 5.86 -1.88
N GLU A 15 26.52 4.71 -2.15
CA GLU A 15 25.84 3.82 -1.20
C GLU A 15 25.45 4.45 0.15
N LEU A 16 24.33 5.18 0.19
CA LEU A 16 23.64 5.44 1.45
C LEU A 16 22.67 4.28 1.71
N PRO A 17 22.84 3.53 2.83
CA PRO A 17 22.14 2.26 3.02
C PRO A 17 20.62 2.44 3.18
N LEU A 18 19.86 1.54 2.56
CA LEU A 18 18.40 1.49 2.52
C LEU A 18 17.77 1.06 3.87
N VAL A 19 18.05 1.80 4.95
CA VAL A 19 17.55 1.49 6.31
C VAL A 19 16.29 2.31 6.61
N GLY A 20 15.19 1.65 6.94
CA GLY A 20 14.03 2.25 7.63
C GLY A 20 12.76 2.52 6.81
N LEU A 21 12.45 1.67 5.83
CA LEU A 21 11.14 1.38 5.20
C LEU A 21 11.26 -0.06 4.63
N PRO A 22 10.17 -0.81 4.34
CA PRO A 22 9.89 -2.10 4.98
C PRO A 22 10.67 -3.36 4.52
N HIS A 23 11.89 -3.24 4.01
CA HIS A 23 12.77 -4.41 3.89
C HIS A 23 13.24 -4.92 5.26
N GLU A 24 12.81 -6.13 5.62
CA GLU A 24 13.62 -7.03 6.43
C GLU A 24 13.23 -8.49 6.12
N ARG A 25 14.22 -9.30 5.73
CA ARG A 25 14.02 -10.62 5.11
C ARG A 25 13.33 -11.61 6.06
N ALA A 26 12.14 -12.08 5.70
CA ALA A 26 11.49 -13.21 6.37
C ALA A 26 12.11 -14.56 5.96
N ARG A 27 13.40 -14.80 6.31
CA ARG A 27 14.00 -16.14 6.15
C ARG A 27 13.43 -17.10 7.20
N GLY A 28 12.45 -17.91 6.80
CA GLY A 28 11.74 -18.81 7.72
C GLY A 28 11.05 -20.03 7.08
N ALA A 29 11.46 -20.48 5.89
CA ALA A 29 10.90 -21.69 5.28
C ALA A 29 11.36 -22.96 6.02
N ALA A 30 10.41 -23.71 6.59
CA ALA A 30 10.63 -25.06 7.09
C ALA A 30 10.56 -26.08 5.93
N PRO A 31 11.41 -27.12 5.87
CA PRO A 31 11.49 -27.99 4.71
C PRO A 31 10.43 -29.10 4.74
N GLY A 32 9.77 -29.29 3.58
CA GLY A 32 9.30 -30.61 3.13
C GLY A 32 7.79 -30.88 3.21
N VAL A 33 7.10 -30.74 2.06
CA VAL A 33 6.01 -31.63 1.65
C VAL A 33 6.20 -31.97 0.17
N GLU A 34 5.98 -33.24 -0.19
CA GLU A 34 6.17 -33.79 -1.54
C GLU A 34 5.08 -33.32 -2.54
N VAL A 35 5.45 -33.20 -3.81
CA VAL A 35 4.56 -32.74 -4.88
C VAL A 35 3.78 -33.91 -5.48
N GLY A 36 2.47 -33.99 -5.22
CA GLY A 36 1.55 -34.97 -5.83
C GLY A 36 0.80 -34.39 -7.03
N ALA A 37 0.85 -35.06 -8.18
CA ALA A 37 0.40 -34.48 -9.45
C ALA A 37 -1.05 -34.84 -9.87
N VAL A 38 -1.77 -33.80 -10.33
CA VAL A 38 -2.86 -33.75 -11.33
C VAL A 38 -4.09 -34.68 -11.24
N HIS A 39 -5.28 -34.09 -10.99
CA HIS A 39 -6.36 -33.87 -11.96
C HIS A 39 -7.67 -33.42 -11.27
N GLY A 40 -8.36 -32.39 -11.79
CA GLY A 40 -9.63 -31.95 -11.20
C GLY A 40 -10.21 -30.63 -11.71
N PHE A 41 -10.31 -30.42 -13.02
CA PHE A 41 -10.88 -29.18 -13.59
C PHE A 41 -12.40 -29.11 -13.35
N GLN A 42 -12.84 -28.36 -12.33
CA GLN A 42 -14.23 -27.88 -12.23
C GLN A 42 -14.33 -26.40 -11.83
N ARG A 43 -14.80 -25.62 -12.81
CA ARG A 43 -15.17 -24.21 -12.76
C ARG A 43 -15.89 -23.81 -11.45
N ARG A 44 -15.46 -22.73 -10.80
CA ARG A 44 -16.32 -21.60 -10.34
C ARG A 44 -15.52 -20.47 -9.67
N ARG A 45 -15.91 -19.23 -10.01
CA ARG A 45 -15.42 -17.92 -9.53
C ARG A 45 -13.97 -17.60 -9.94
N GLY A 46 -13.82 -16.55 -10.76
CA GLY A 46 -12.51 -15.93 -10.98
C GLY A 46 -12.11 -15.05 -9.79
N TYR A 47 -10.95 -14.39 -9.90
CA TYR A 47 -10.33 -13.52 -8.89
C TYR A 47 -11.06 -12.18 -8.68
N GLY A 48 -12.39 -12.22 -8.64
CA GLY A 48 -13.23 -11.15 -8.15
C GLY A 48 -13.51 -11.38 -6.67
N GLY A 49 -12.85 -10.60 -5.81
CA GLY A 49 -13.39 -10.30 -4.48
C GLY A 49 -14.80 -9.74 -4.62
N ARG A 50 -15.61 -9.82 -3.57
CA ARG A 50 -16.95 -9.21 -3.63
C ARG A 50 -16.78 -7.70 -3.76
N VAL A 51 -17.32 -7.12 -4.83
CA VAL A 51 -17.53 -5.67 -4.90
C VAL A 51 -18.46 -5.31 -3.74
N SER A 52 -17.90 -4.75 -2.67
CA SER A 52 -18.63 -4.34 -1.47
C SER A 52 -19.75 -3.37 -1.84
N ALA A 53 -20.96 -3.64 -1.35
CA ALA A 53 -22.13 -2.79 -1.55
C ALA A 53 -21.98 -1.45 -0.81
N ALA A 54 -22.84 -0.48 -1.13
CA ALA A 54 -22.80 0.83 -0.49
C ALA A 54 -23.08 0.79 1.03
N ASP A 55 -23.68 -0.30 1.53
CA ASP A 55 -23.99 -0.55 2.94
C ASP A 55 -22.88 -1.30 3.69
N ASP A 56 -21.85 -1.79 2.99
CA ASP A 56 -20.77 -2.58 3.59
C ASP A 56 -19.64 -1.72 4.18
N ARG A 57 -19.83 -0.39 4.33
CA ARG A 57 -18.80 0.56 4.81
C ARG A 57 -19.34 1.50 5.90
N PRO A 58 -18.47 2.10 6.75
CA PRO A 58 -18.90 3.07 7.75
C PRO A 58 -19.63 4.26 7.12
N ARG A 59 -20.51 4.89 7.90
CA ARG A 59 -21.33 6.02 7.44
C ARG A 59 -21.03 7.32 8.18
N ILE A 60 -20.42 7.27 9.37
CA ILE A 60 -20.18 8.44 10.20
C ILE A 60 -18.68 8.77 10.16
N PRO A 61 -18.27 9.94 9.63
CA PRO A 61 -16.87 10.35 9.66
C PRO A 61 -16.35 10.37 11.10
N GLY A 62 -15.20 9.72 11.34
CA GLY A 62 -14.64 9.48 12.66
C GLY A 62 -14.85 8.05 13.20
N ASP A 63 -15.75 7.25 12.60
CA ASP A 63 -15.91 5.82 12.92
C ASP A 63 -14.56 5.10 12.84
N LEU A 64 -14.29 4.21 13.81
CA LEU A 64 -13.05 3.43 13.81
C LEU A 64 -13.06 2.39 12.69
N VAL A 65 -12.00 2.40 11.89
CA VAL A 65 -11.77 1.45 10.81
C VAL A 65 -10.47 0.70 11.07
N ARG A 66 -10.57 -0.61 11.10
CA ARG A 66 -9.46 -1.53 11.15
C ARG A 66 -8.95 -1.81 9.73
N VAL A 67 -7.67 -1.61 9.45
CA VAL A 67 -7.04 -1.98 8.17
C VAL A 67 -6.22 -3.25 8.36
N ARG A 68 -6.43 -4.25 7.50
CA ARG A 68 -5.76 -5.56 7.58
C ARG A 68 -5.25 -6.02 6.22
N ALA A 69 -3.97 -5.81 5.97
CA ALA A 69 -3.25 -6.44 4.88
C ALA A 69 -2.86 -7.87 5.26
N THR A 70 -2.87 -8.76 4.27
CA THR A 70 -2.27 -10.10 4.34
C THR A 70 -1.37 -10.28 3.12
N LYS A 71 -0.30 -11.06 3.24
CA LYS A 71 0.38 -11.60 2.05
C LYS A 71 -0.41 -12.82 1.54
N TRP A 72 -0.02 -13.34 0.37
CA TRP A 72 -0.71 -14.47 -0.26
C TRP A 72 -0.85 -15.68 0.68
N LEU A 73 -1.87 -16.52 0.42
CA LEU A 73 -2.35 -17.58 1.32
C LEU A 73 -2.84 -17.08 2.71
N GLY A 74 -3.00 -15.78 2.92
CA GLY A 74 -3.54 -15.20 4.15
C GLY A 74 -2.52 -15.06 5.28
N GLN A 75 -1.22 -15.02 4.96
CA GLN A 75 -0.18 -14.75 5.95
C GLN A 75 -0.38 -13.32 6.53
N PRO A 76 -0.33 -13.12 7.86
CA PRO A 76 -0.56 -11.79 8.44
C PRO A 76 0.48 -10.76 7.96
N HIS A 77 0.02 -9.60 7.51
CA HIS A 77 0.90 -8.49 7.12
C HIS A 77 0.62 -7.25 7.99
N TRP A 78 0.51 -6.06 7.38
CA TRP A 78 0.27 -4.83 8.13
C TRP A 78 -1.13 -4.75 8.74
N GLU A 79 -1.15 -4.44 10.03
CA GLU A 79 -2.29 -4.17 10.88
C GLU A 79 -2.16 -2.77 11.47
N PHE A 80 -3.17 -1.94 11.23
CA PHE A 80 -3.30 -0.59 11.81
C PHE A 80 -4.78 -0.21 11.89
N ASP A 81 -5.11 0.72 12.78
CA ASP A 81 -6.47 1.19 13.02
C ASP A 81 -6.51 2.71 12.78
N GLY A 82 -7.54 3.21 12.11
CA GLY A 82 -7.71 4.60 11.71
C GLY A 82 -9.17 5.07 11.76
N ARG A 83 -9.46 6.20 11.11
CA ARG A 83 -10.78 6.82 11.10
C ARG A 83 -11.39 6.87 9.71
N TRP A 84 -12.65 6.50 9.58
CA TRP A 84 -13.44 6.75 8.39
C TRP A 84 -13.50 8.24 8.07
N LEU A 85 -13.16 8.64 6.83
CA LEU A 85 -13.30 10.03 6.39
C LEU A 85 -14.47 10.22 5.43
N GLY A 86 -14.84 9.19 4.67
CA GLY A 86 -15.85 9.23 3.62
C GLY A 86 -15.38 8.53 2.34
N ALA A 87 -16.06 8.83 1.22
CA ALA A 87 -15.72 8.33 -0.10
C ALA A 87 -15.95 9.39 -1.20
N ASP A 88 -15.29 9.20 -2.34
CA ASP A 88 -15.45 9.95 -3.59
C ASP A 88 -15.52 8.99 -4.80
N GLU A 89 -15.39 9.50 -6.02
CA GLU A 89 -15.32 8.65 -7.24
C GLU A 89 -14.09 7.73 -7.31
N HIS A 90 -13.03 8.00 -6.55
CA HIS A 90 -11.81 7.17 -6.54
C HIS A 90 -11.94 5.99 -5.58
N GLY A 91 -12.66 6.16 -4.47
CA GLY A 91 -12.97 5.07 -3.55
C GLY A 91 -13.23 5.51 -2.11
N ASP A 92 -12.88 4.62 -1.19
CA ASP A 92 -13.14 4.75 0.24
C ASP A 92 -11.89 5.26 0.98
N TRP A 93 -12.03 6.32 1.79
CA TRP A 93 -10.90 7.02 2.42
C TRP A 93 -10.87 6.87 3.95
N VAL A 94 -9.70 6.49 4.46
CA VAL A 94 -9.41 6.33 5.90
C VAL A 94 -8.23 7.22 6.28
N GLY A 95 -8.32 7.90 7.43
CA GLY A 95 -7.28 8.78 7.96
C GLY A 95 -6.56 8.19 9.16
N PHE A 96 -5.26 8.45 9.24
CA PHE A 96 -4.34 7.97 10.28
C PHE A 96 -3.56 9.18 10.80
N PRO A 97 -3.93 9.75 11.96
CA PRO A 97 -3.20 10.87 12.53
C PRO A 97 -1.82 10.44 13.03
N ALA A 98 -0.92 11.41 13.19
CA ALA A 98 0.34 11.20 13.92
C ALA A 98 0.05 10.58 15.30
N GLY A 99 0.79 9.54 15.66
CA GLY A 99 0.48 8.67 16.80
C GLY A 99 -0.19 7.34 16.43
N THR A 100 -0.63 7.16 15.18
CA THR A 100 -1.13 5.86 14.69
C THR A 100 -0.03 4.80 14.75
N ARG A 101 -0.35 3.62 15.31
CA ARG A 101 0.55 2.47 15.37
C ARG A 101 0.33 1.53 14.18
N PHE A 102 1.40 1.26 13.45
CA PHE A 102 1.48 0.26 12.39
C PHE A 102 2.25 -0.95 12.90
N ALA A 103 1.72 -2.15 12.69
CA ALA A 103 2.37 -3.39 13.13
C ALA A 103 2.21 -4.51 12.09
N ARG A 104 3.22 -5.37 11.97
CA ARG A 104 3.18 -6.64 11.24
C ARG A 104 3.95 -7.69 12.05
N PRO A 105 3.96 -8.99 11.68
CA PRO A 105 4.83 -9.96 12.35
C PRO A 105 6.31 -9.50 12.35
N GLY A 106 6.92 -9.49 13.53
CA GLY A 106 8.33 -9.11 13.73
C GLY A 106 8.66 -7.60 13.68
N HIS A 107 7.75 -6.72 13.25
CA HIS A 107 8.05 -5.30 13.07
C HIS A 107 6.86 -4.37 13.42
N GLY A 108 7.13 -3.18 13.93
CA GLY A 108 6.09 -2.15 14.08
C GLY A 108 6.66 -0.80 14.47
N PHE A 109 5.93 0.27 14.15
CA PHE A 109 6.30 1.65 14.43
C PHE A 109 5.07 2.50 14.75
N THR A 110 5.30 3.68 15.31
CA THR A 110 4.27 4.71 15.48
C THR A 110 4.58 5.86 14.53
N ALA A 111 3.64 6.23 13.66
CA ALA A 111 3.84 7.30 12.69
C ALA A 111 3.98 8.66 13.39
N THR A 112 4.95 9.46 12.97
CA THR A 112 5.13 10.85 13.46
C THR A 112 4.58 11.88 12.47
N TRP A 113 3.68 11.46 11.58
CA TRP A 113 3.10 12.24 10.50
C TRP A 113 1.63 11.83 10.32
N ASP A 114 0.83 12.75 9.76
CA ASP A 114 -0.54 12.44 9.35
C ASP A 114 -0.51 11.76 7.97
N SER A 115 -1.40 10.79 7.76
CA SER A 115 -1.59 10.14 6.47
C SER A 115 -3.05 9.82 6.21
N VAL A 116 -3.38 9.60 4.94
CA VAL A 116 -4.67 9.06 4.51
C VAL A 116 -4.42 7.91 3.54
N SER A 117 -5.25 6.87 3.59
CA SER A 117 -5.26 5.80 2.60
C SER A 117 -6.57 5.80 1.81
N LEU A 118 -6.43 5.49 0.53
CA LEU A 118 -7.51 5.24 -0.42
C LEU A 118 -7.61 3.73 -0.69
N PHE A 119 -8.82 3.20 -0.52
CA PHE A 119 -9.22 1.84 -0.86
C PHE A 119 -10.21 1.89 -2.04
N PRO A 120 -9.72 1.78 -3.29
CA PRO A 120 -10.56 1.83 -4.48
C PRO A 120 -11.32 0.51 -4.70
N ARG A 121 -12.20 0.48 -5.71
CA ARG A 121 -12.74 -0.79 -6.26
C ARG A 121 -11.80 -1.39 -7.34
N ALA A 122 -10.50 -1.38 -7.06
CA ALA A 122 -9.43 -1.79 -7.98
C ALA A 122 -8.35 -2.60 -7.24
N GLY A 123 -7.44 -3.25 -7.98
CA GLY A 123 -6.39 -4.13 -7.45
C GLY A 123 -5.19 -3.40 -6.83
N TRP A 124 -5.43 -2.38 -6.01
CA TRP A 124 -4.38 -1.62 -5.31
C TRP A 124 -4.96 -0.86 -4.11
N ALA A 125 -4.11 -0.41 -3.20
CA ALA A 125 -4.44 0.52 -2.12
C ALA A 125 -3.33 1.58 -1.99
N ALA A 126 -3.68 2.86 -1.83
CA ALA A 126 -2.69 3.95 -1.85
C ALA A 126 -2.66 4.73 -0.54
N GLY A 127 -1.47 4.89 0.05
CA GLY A 127 -1.20 5.77 1.19
C GLY A 127 -0.57 7.10 0.75
N PHE A 128 -1.07 8.20 1.31
CA PHE A 128 -0.60 9.57 1.06
C PHE A 128 -0.15 10.19 2.38
N ASN A 129 1.13 10.56 2.49
CA ASN A 129 1.74 10.99 3.74
C ASN A 129 2.03 12.50 3.75
N ALA A 130 1.57 13.21 4.79
CA ALA A 130 1.84 14.62 4.98
C ALA A 130 3.12 14.83 5.79
N GLY A 131 4.20 15.25 5.11
CA GLY A 131 5.45 15.61 5.80
C GLY A 131 6.24 14.43 6.36
N HIS A 132 6.15 13.25 5.72
CA HIS A 132 6.89 12.06 6.11
C HIS A 132 8.39 12.35 6.31
N PRO A 133 9.04 11.96 7.43
CA PRO A 133 10.43 12.35 7.76
C PRO A 133 11.47 11.96 6.71
N ARG A 134 11.22 10.90 5.94
CA ARG A 134 12.07 10.42 4.83
C ARG A 134 11.57 10.80 3.43
N GLY A 135 10.64 11.76 3.34
CA GLY A 135 10.11 12.27 2.07
C GLY A 135 9.26 11.29 1.25
N LEU A 136 8.79 10.18 1.80
CA LEU A 136 7.82 9.30 1.14
C LEU A 136 6.49 10.05 1.03
N GLY A 137 6.08 10.42 -0.19
CA GLY A 137 4.85 11.16 -0.45
C GLY A 137 3.68 10.22 -0.70
N ILE A 138 3.84 9.33 -1.68
CA ILE A 138 2.85 8.34 -2.12
C ILE A 138 3.49 6.95 -2.04
N TYR A 139 2.73 5.99 -1.56
CA TYR A 139 3.07 4.57 -1.55
C TYR A 139 1.81 3.80 -1.95
N VAL A 140 1.91 2.87 -2.90
CA VAL A 140 0.76 2.13 -3.42
C VAL A 140 1.06 0.64 -3.44
N ASP A 141 0.39 -0.11 -2.56
CA ASP A 141 0.38 -1.56 -2.56
C ASP A 141 -0.37 -2.04 -3.81
N LEU A 142 0.23 -2.86 -4.67
CA LEU A 142 -0.56 -3.64 -5.64
C LEU A 142 -1.17 -4.84 -4.90
N ALA A 143 -2.46 -5.07 -5.13
CA ALA A 143 -3.27 -5.88 -4.23
C ALA A 143 -4.42 -6.63 -4.90
N THR A 144 -5.13 -7.47 -4.14
CA THR A 144 -6.53 -7.78 -4.45
C THR A 144 -7.42 -6.59 -4.17
N VAL A 145 -8.58 -6.51 -4.83
CA VAL A 145 -9.61 -5.49 -4.53
C VAL A 145 -9.93 -5.47 -3.02
N PRO A 146 -9.84 -4.30 -2.35
CA PRO A 146 -10.20 -4.16 -0.94
C PRO A 146 -11.62 -4.62 -0.64
N GLU A 147 -11.77 -5.49 0.36
CA GLU A 147 -13.06 -5.95 0.86
C GLU A 147 -13.38 -5.30 2.21
N TRP A 148 -14.58 -4.73 2.33
CA TRP A 148 -15.09 -4.17 3.59
C TRP A 148 -16.05 -5.13 4.30
N ARG A 149 -15.97 -5.16 5.63
CA ARG A 149 -16.84 -5.96 6.52
C ARG A 149 -17.08 -5.23 7.84
N ALA A 150 -18.27 -5.37 8.40
CA ALA A 150 -18.53 -5.13 9.83
C ALA A 150 -18.53 -6.47 10.58
N ASP A 151 -17.96 -6.51 11.78
CA ASP A 151 -18.14 -7.65 12.69
C ASP A 151 -19.42 -7.52 13.53
N ALA A 152 -19.70 -8.53 14.37
CA ALA A 152 -20.92 -8.56 15.19
C ALA A 152 -20.96 -7.49 16.30
N SER A 153 -19.85 -6.80 16.58
CA SER A 153 -19.79 -5.63 17.48
C SER A 153 -20.04 -4.30 16.77
N GLY A 154 -20.12 -4.32 15.43
CA GLY A 154 -20.20 -3.13 14.59
C GLY A 154 -18.82 -2.52 14.26
N ALA A 155 -17.72 -3.20 14.57
CA ALA A 155 -16.39 -2.72 14.21
C ALA A 155 -16.14 -2.96 12.71
N TRP A 156 -15.72 -1.90 12.01
CA TRP A 156 -15.44 -1.95 10.58
C TRP A 156 -14.02 -2.42 10.30
N THR A 157 -13.86 -3.32 9.35
CA THR A 157 -12.57 -3.75 8.82
C THR A 157 -12.56 -3.61 7.30
N VAL A 158 -11.50 -3.02 6.76
CA VAL A 158 -11.10 -3.14 5.35
C VAL A 158 -9.90 -4.06 5.26
N SER A 159 -9.95 -5.03 4.36
CA SER A 159 -8.89 -6.03 4.19
C SER A 159 -8.56 -6.31 2.73
N TYR A 160 -7.30 -6.57 2.45
CA TYR A 160 -6.78 -6.91 1.13
C TYR A 160 -5.60 -7.88 1.23
N VAL A 161 -5.32 -8.57 0.14
CA VAL A 161 -4.08 -9.32 -0.05
C VAL A 161 -3.12 -8.42 -0.81
N ASP A 162 -2.01 -8.07 -0.16
CA ASP A 162 -0.81 -7.46 -0.71
C ASP A 162 -0.13 -8.48 -1.66
N LEU A 163 0.22 -8.02 -2.86
CA LEU A 163 0.81 -8.82 -3.95
C LEU A 163 2.22 -8.34 -4.29
N ASP A 164 2.97 -7.93 -3.26
CA ASP A 164 4.41 -7.67 -3.20
C ASP A 164 4.96 -6.49 -3.99
N LEU A 165 4.39 -6.18 -5.15
CA LEU A 165 4.88 -5.11 -6.01
C LEU A 165 4.27 -3.77 -5.60
N ASP A 166 5.10 -2.73 -5.49
CA ASP A 166 4.70 -1.40 -5.02
C ASP A 166 4.94 -0.30 -6.06
N VAL A 167 4.17 0.81 -5.98
CA VAL A 167 4.51 2.08 -6.66
C VAL A 167 4.82 3.17 -5.64
N VAL A 168 5.99 3.78 -5.77
CA VAL A 168 6.57 4.67 -4.74
C VAL A 168 6.91 6.04 -5.30
N GLU A 169 6.45 7.11 -4.64
CA GLU A 169 6.91 8.49 -4.87
C GLU A 169 7.65 9.03 -3.64
N ARG A 170 8.88 9.53 -3.86
CA ARG A 170 9.70 10.17 -2.84
C ARG A 170 10.14 11.57 -3.27
N ALA A 171 10.21 12.49 -2.31
CA ALA A 171 10.70 13.84 -2.53
C ALA A 171 12.09 13.84 -3.18
N GLY A 172 12.23 14.53 -4.31
CA GLY A 172 13.49 14.63 -5.05
C GLY A 172 13.79 13.48 -6.02
N ALA A 173 12.92 12.47 -6.13
CA ALA A 173 13.06 11.36 -7.07
C ALA A 173 11.81 11.22 -7.97
N PRO A 174 11.95 10.80 -9.24
CA PRO A 174 10.81 10.31 -10.02
C PRO A 174 10.17 9.10 -9.35
N ALA A 175 8.84 8.95 -9.46
CA ALA A 175 8.17 7.75 -8.99
C ALA A 175 8.66 6.50 -9.75
N PHE A 176 8.68 5.36 -9.07
CA PHE A 176 9.21 4.08 -9.56
C PHE A 176 8.38 2.90 -9.01
N ILE A 177 8.60 1.70 -9.56
CA ILE A 177 8.11 0.44 -9.01
C ILE A 177 9.18 -0.14 -8.08
N ASP A 178 8.78 -0.55 -6.88
CA ASP A 178 9.62 -1.26 -5.89
C ASP A 178 9.31 -2.77 -5.89
N ASP A 179 10.18 -3.57 -5.28
CA ASP A 179 9.97 -5.00 -4.96
C ASP A 179 9.62 -5.93 -6.16
N GLU A 180 10.12 -5.59 -7.37
CA GLU A 180 9.96 -6.43 -8.58
C GLU A 180 10.57 -7.84 -8.48
N ASP A 181 11.64 -7.98 -7.69
CA ASP A 181 12.34 -9.23 -7.44
C ASP A 181 11.62 -10.07 -6.37
N GLU A 182 11.20 -9.48 -5.25
CA GLU A 182 10.34 -10.15 -4.25
C GLU A 182 9.05 -10.67 -4.91
N PHE A 183 8.39 -9.86 -5.75
CA PHE A 183 7.21 -10.29 -6.50
C PHE A 183 7.50 -11.45 -7.47
N ALA A 184 8.67 -11.45 -8.14
CA ALA A 184 9.05 -12.54 -9.04
C ALA A 184 9.38 -13.84 -8.29
N GLU A 185 10.01 -13.75 -7.11
CA GLU A 185 10.28 -14.90 -6.24
C GLU A 185 8.97 -15.46 -5.65
N HIS A 186 8.13 -14.61 -5.05
CA HIS A 186 6.85 -15.00 -4.46
C HIS A 186 5.84 -15.55 -5.48
N ALA A 187 5.83 -15.04 -6.71
CA ALA A 187 5.00 -15.59 -7.78
C ALA A 187 5.31 -17.06 -8.07
N VAL A 188 6.59 -17.47 -7.99
CA VAL A 188 7.02 -18.86 -8.16
C VAL A 188 6.83 -19.65 -6.86
N GLU A 189 7.25 -19.12 -5.70
CA GLU A 189 7.20 -19.83 -4.42
C GLU A 189 5.76 -20.16 -3.99
N PHE A 190 4.85 -19.19 -4.13
CA PHE A 190 3.45 -19.34 -3.69
C PHE A 190 2.46 -19.64 -4.82
N GLY A 191 2.96 -19.84 -6.05
CA GLY A 191 2.17 -20.24 -7.21
C GLY A 191 1.12 -19.20 -7.61
N TYR A 192 1.54 -17.95 -7.83
CA TYR A 192 0.63 -16.92 -8.33
C TYR A 192 0.17 -17.30 -9.75
N PRO A 193 -1.15 -17.28 -10.03
CA PRO A 193 -1.66 -17.57 -11.37
C PRO A 193 -1.09 -16.61 -12.41
N ASP A 194 -0.71 -17.09 -13.60
CA ASP A 194 -0.14 -16.26 -14.68
C ASP A 194 -1.01 -15.02 -14.99
N GLU A 195 -2.33 -15.19 -14.97
CA GLU A 195 -3.34 -14.14 -15.15
C GLU A 195 -3.37 -13.10 -14.01
N LEU A 196 -3.02 -13.51 -12.78
CA LEU A 196 -2.81 -12.62 -11.64
C LEU A 196 -1.53 -11.80 -11.84
N VAL A 197 -0.43 -12.47 -12.21
CA VAL A 197 0.88 -11.86 -12.42
C VAL A 197 0.84 -10.83 -13.54
N ALA A 198 0.24 -11.19 -14.67
CA ALA A 198 0.06 -10.28 -15.81
C ALA A 198 -0.80 -9.06 -15.44
N ARG A 199 -1.86 -9.25 -14.65
CA ARG A 199 -2.71 -8.15 -14.17
C ARG A 199 -1.93 -7.21 -13.24
N VAL A 200 -1.26 -7.73 -12.21
CA VAL A 200 -0.50 -6.91 -11.24
C VAL A 200 0.54 -6.05 -11.95
N ARG A 201 1.30 -6.59 -12.90
CA ARG A 201 2.29 -5.82 -13.67
C ARG A 201 1.64 -4.73 -14.54
N ALA A 202 0.48 -5.00 -15.13
CA ALA A 202 -0.27 -4.00 -15.91
C ALA A 202 -0.87 -2.90 -15.02
N ASP A 203 -1.43 -3.27 -13.85
CA ASP A 203 -1.95 -2.34 -12.85
C ASP A 203 -0.82 -1.43 -12.33
N ALA A 204 0.37 -1.97 -12.07
CA ALA A 204 1.53 -1.23 -11.59
C ALA A 204 2.01 -0.16 -12.58
N GLU A 205 2.17 -0.51 -13.86
CA GLU A 205 2.54 0.44 -14.92
C GLU A 205 1.47 1.52 -15.12
N ALA A 206 0.20 1.15 -15.00
CA ALA A 206 -0.91 2.11 -15.06
C ALA A 206 -0.89 3.11 -13.89
N VAL A 207 -0.71 2.62 -12.66
CA VAL A 207 -0.59 3.43 -11.43
C VAL A 207 0.67 4.32 -11.49
N LEU A 208 1.83 3.76 -11.84
CA LEU A 208 3.07 4.51 -12.03
C LEU A 208 2.91 5.62 -13.07
N GLY A 209 2.22 5.32 -14.17
CA GLY A 209 1.85 6.30 -15.17
C GLY A 209 0.98 7.43 -14.62
N ALA A 210 -0.07 7.10 -13.87
CA ALA A 210 -0.99 8.07 -13.27
C ALA A 210 -0.29 8.96 -12.23
N VAL A 211 0.55 8.39 -11.35
CA VAL A 211 1.40 9.12 -10.40
C VAL A 211 2.32 10.09 -11.13
N ARG A 212 3.07 9.62 -12.14
CA ARG A 212 3.98 10.46 -12.94
C ARG A 212 3.26 11.58 -13.70
N ARG A 213 2.03 11.34 -14.17
CA ARG A 213 1.19 12.35 -14.84
C ARG A 213 0.41 13.26 -13.89
N ARG A 214 0.47 13.01 -12.57
CA ARG A 214 -0.32 13.72 -11.54
C ARG A 214 -1.83 13.68 -11.83
N GLU A 215 -2.31 12.52 -12.26
CA GLU A 215 -3.74 12.26 -12.47
C GLU A 215 -4.41 11.94 -11.13
N ALA A 216 -5.59 12.50 -10.88
CA ALA A 216 -6.35 12.22 -9.66
C ALA A 216 -6.61 10.69 -9.53
N PRO A 217 -6.36 10.08 -8.35
CA PRO A 217 -6.19 10.70 -7.03
C PRO A 217 -4.75 11.15 -6.67
N PHE A 218 -3.77 11.00 -7.58
CA PHE A 218 -2.35 11.29 -7.37
C PHE A 218 -1.92 12.73 -7.74
N ASP A 219 -2.88 13.62 -8.01
CA ASP A 219 -2.68 15.05 -8.30
C ASP A 219 -2.22 15.87 -7.07
N GLY A 220 -2.28 15.25 -5.89
CA GLY A 220 -2.03 15.85 -4.58
C GLY A 220 -3.13 16.81 -4.09
N ALA A 221 -4.05 17.27 -4.94
CA ALA A 221 -5.21 18.06 -4.53
C ALA A 221 -6.25 17.17 -3.83
N THR A 222 -6.56 16.01 -4.40
CA THR A 222 -7.44 14.99 -3.80
C THR A 222 -6.94 14.63 -2.40
N ALA A 223 -5.68 14.19 -2.28
CA ALA A 223 -5.09 13.81 -0.99
C ALA A 223 -5.06 14.97 0.04
N ARG A 224 -4.79 16.22 -0.39
CA ARG A 224 -4.85 17.40 0.50
C ARG A 224 -6.24 17.65 1.06
N GLU A 225 -7.30 17.38 0.30
CA GLU A 225 -8.67 17.53 0.82
C GLU A 225 -8.94 16.53 1.95
N TRP A 226 -8.58 15.25 1.74
CA TRP A 226 -8.76 14.17 2.70
C TRP A 226 -7.92 14.36 3.97
N LEU A 227 -6.65 14.77 3.84
CA LEU A 227 -5.82 15.21 4.97
C LEU A 227 -6.46 16.40 5.71
N GLY A 228 -7.07 17.34 4.98
CA GLY A 228 -7.82 18.45 5.55
C GLY A 228 -9.08 18.01 6.32
N ARG A 229 -9.73 16.91 5.92
CA ARG A 229 -10.84 16.27 6.64
C ARG A 229 -10.36 15.60 7.93
N LEU A 230 -9.28 14.81 7.86
CA LEU A 230 -8.64 14.21 9.04
C LEU A 230 -8.28 15.27 10.09
N GLY A 231 -7.57 16.32 9.70
CA GLY A 231 -7.20 17.41 10.61
C GLY A 231 -8.39 18.20 11.18
N ARG A 232 -9.61 18.09 10.62
CA ARG A 232 -10.83 18.63 11.25
C ARG A 232 -11.38 17.70 12.32
N LEU A 233 -11.33 16.37 12.12
CA LEU A 233 -11.78 15.39 13.11
C LEU A 233 -10.90 15.45 14.38
N GLU A 234 -9.58 15.52 14.22
CA GLU A 234 -8.62 15.59 15.35
C GLU A 234 -8.68 16.90 16.16
N ARG A 235 -9.47 17.90 15.72
CA ARG A 235 -9.75 19.12 16.50
C ARG A 235 -11.12 19.11 17.19
N LEU A 236 -11.91 18.05 16.99
CA LEU A 236 -13.28 17.92 17.50
C LEU A 236 -13.43 16.77 18.51
N GLY A 237 -12.43 15.88 18.61
CA GLY A 237 -12.30 14.85 19.66
C GLY A 237 -11.33 15.27 20.75
#